data_AF-A0A359IHB1-F1
#
_entry.id   AF-A0A359IHB1-F1
#
_cell.length_a   1.000
_cell.length_b   1.000
_cell.length_c   1.000
_cell.angle_alpha   90.00
_cell.angle_beta   90.00
_cell.angle_gamma   90.00
#
_symmetry.space_group_name_H-M   'P 1'
#
loop_
_entity.id
_entity.type
_entity.pdbx_description
1 polymer ?
#
loop_
_entity_poly.entity_id
_entity_poly.type
_entity_poly.pdbx_seq_one_letter_code
_entity_poly.pdbx_strand_id
1 'polypeptide(L)'
;MSRTLLFEIGTEELPANYIGQMLVDIKNIAKNKLNGNRLGFKKISTYGTPRRIALIIEGIEEKQADLDEVVKGPSKQMFYNEEGELSKAAIGFLRKNEVDKSCVYIDKVGDVDYIFVKKHANGQNTKEILKKILPNIITSIKTPKTMKWKEYDLRFARPIRWLVALFGEEAIEISIEGVTASKETRGHRTLSDKKIFINNAEEYIETMRKNYVLVDPDERKSIILNQIYELALSKGGNVVIDEELLTEVTFLVEYPTALIGNFEEEFLSLPKEAIITPMKEHQRYFPVENEGELLPYFIAVRNGGTEHLDIVKIGNQKVLRARLKDAQFFYLEDLKETLEGRVCKLTSIVYQEKLGTIYDKTIRVKELASYIAKNINLSEEMILKLKRAAYLCKADMMTNLVNEFNELQGVMGKYYALHDGEDKEVAEALRTYYLPRFSGDSLPTDIIGQIL
;
A
#
# COMPACT_ATOMS: atom_id res chain seq x y z
N MET A 1 11.87 31.22 17.16
CA MET A 1 11.36 30.07 17.93
C MET A 1 10.83 29.03 16.95
N SER A 2 10.83 27.75 17.32
CA SER A 2 10.37 26.66 16.47
C SER A 2 9.39 25.77 17.23
N ARG A 3 8.32 25.31 16.59
CA ARG A 3 7.27 24.49 17.21
C ARG A 3 6.98 23.24 16.37
N THR A 4 6.31 22.26 16.97
CA THR A 4 5.88 21.06 16.26
C THR A 4 4.50 21.24 15.65
N LEU A 5 4.32 20.79 14.41
CA LEU A 5 3.00 20.66 13.79
C LEU A 5 2.52 19.22 13.94
N LEU A 6 1.28 19.05 14.41
CA LEU A 6 0.52 17.82 14.29
C LEU A 6 -0.61 18.05 13.29
N PHE A 7 -0.71 17.18 12.29
CA PHE A 7 -1.85 17.12 11.40
C PHE A 7 -2.36 15.69 11.26
N GLU A 8 -3.52 15.40 11.83
CA GLU A 8 -4.19 14.10 11.75
C GLU A 8 -5.41 14.19 10.83
N ILE A 9 -5.51 13.22 9.92
CA ILE A 9 -6.63 12.99 9.03
C ILE A 9 -7.32 11.72 9.48
N GLY A 10 -8.45 11.87 10.17
CA GLY A 10 -9.27 10.76 10.62
C GLY A 10 -10.30 10.34 9.59
N THR A 11 -10.38 9.06 9.27
CA THR A 11 -11.26 8.51 8.23
C THR A 11 -12.06 7.31 8.73
N GLU A 12 -12.98 6.85 7.88
CA GLU A 12 -13.39 5.44 7.91
C GLU A 12 -12.22 4.51 7.53
N GLU A 13 -12.41 3.19 7.65
CA GLU A 13 -11.37 2.19 7.42
C GLU A 13 -10.78 2.25 6.00
N LEU A 14 -9.52 2.68 5.93
CA LEU A 14 -8.67 2.71 4.76
C LEU A 14 -8.26 1.27 4.39
N PRO A 15 -8.20 0.96 3.09
CA PRO A 15 -7.59 -0.29 2.64
C PRO A 15 -6.13 -0.38 3.09
N ALA A 16 -5.75 -1.50 3.71
CA ALA A 16 -4.41 -1.72 4.27
C ALA A 16 -3.29 -1.48 3.23
N ASN A 17 -3.49 -1.95 2.01
CA ASN A 17 -2.56 -1.81 0.90
C ASN A 17 -2.37 -0.36 0.41
N TYR A 18 -3.18 0.61 0.85
CA TYR A 18 -3.01 2.02 0.48
C TYR A 18 -2.15 2.79 1.49
N ILE A 19 -2.20 2.38 2.77
CA ILE A 19 -1.70 3.20 3.89
C ILE A 19 -0.19 3.41 3.77
N GLY A 20 0.58 2.36 3.52
CA GLY A 20 2.05 2.46 3.39
C GLY A 20 2.48 3.51 2.36
N GLN A 21 1.92 3.45 1.14
CA GLN A 21 2.22 4.43 0.09
C GLN A 21 1.71 5.83 0.45
N MET A 22 0.52 5.95 1.06
CA MET A 22 -0.02 7.24 1.50
C MET A 22 0.90 7.94 2.51
N LEU A 23 1.54 7.19 3.43
CA LEU A 23 2.50 7.76 4.40
C LEU A 23 3.74 8.34 3.71
N VAL A 24 4.24 7.67 2.68
CA VAL A 24 5.37 8.14 1.87
C VAL A 24 4.97 9.39 1.08
N ASP A 25 3.81 9.35 0.43
CA ASP A 25 3.32 10.44 -0.40
C ASP A 25 3.06 11.70 0.43
N ILE A 26 2.39 11.58 1.57
CA ILE A 26 2.11 12.72 2.46
C ILE A 26 3.40 13.36 2.96
N LYS A 27 4.40 12.55 3.34
CA LYS A 27 5.72 13.06 3.74
C LYS A 27 6.37 13.88 2.63
N ASN A 28 6.34 13.39 1.40
CA ASN A 28 6.92 14.06 0.24
C ASN A 28 6.15 15.33 -0.14
N ILE A 29 4.80 15.27 -0.15
CA ILE A 29 3.93 16.41 -0.42
C ILE A 29 4.16 17.51 0.62
N ALA A 30 4.15 17.16 1.92
CA ALA A 30 4.38 18.11 3.01
C ALA A 30 5.75 18.77 2.88
N LYS A 31 6.81 17.98 2.64
CA LYS A 31 8.17 18.49 2.40
C LYS A 31 8.21 19.50 1.26
N ASN A 32 7.62 19.17 0.12
CA ASN A 32 7.60 20.05 -1.05
C ASN A 32 6.81 21.34 -0.79
N LYS A 33 5.68 21.26 -0.10
CA LYS A 33 4.87 22.43 0.24
C LYS A 33 5.56 23.36 1.24
N LEU A 34 6.23 22.81 2.26
CA LEU A 34 6.99 23.62 3.22
C LEU A 34 8.18 24.32 2.54
N ASN A 35 8.96 23.58 1.76
CA ASN A 35 10.09 24.15 1.00
C ASN A 35 9.63 25.23 0.01
N GLY A 36 8.55 24.98 -0.73
CA GLY A 36 7.97 25.95 -1.66
C GLY A 36 7.46 27.23 -0.98
N ASN A 37 7.12 27.15 0.31
CA ASN A 37 6.75 28.29 1.13
C ASN A 37 7.92 28.78 2.01
N ARG A 38 9.16 28.35 1.77
CA ARG A 38 10.37 28.77 2.51
C ARG A 38 10.23 28.65 4.04
N LEU A 39 9.55 27.61 4.51
CA LEU A 39 9.43 27.32 5.93
C LEU A 39 10.52 26.33 6.34
N GLY A 40 11.43 26.74 7.22
CA GLY A 40 12.41 25.84 7.82
C GLY A 40 11.73 24.83 8.75
N PHE A 41 12.20 23.57 8.70
CA PHE A 41 11.77 22.48 9.59
C PHE A 41 12.93 21.51 9.83
N LYS A 42 12.88 20.74 10.92
CA LYS A 42 13.94 19.78 11.27
C LYS A 42 13.65 18.38 10.77
N LYS A 43 12.44 17.87 11.01
CA LYS A 43 12.08 16.47 10.73
C LYS A 43 10.62 16.35 10.36
N ILE A 44 10.32 15.46 9.42
CA ILE A 44 8.96 15.08 9.04
C ILE A 44 8.80 13.58 9.30
N SER A 45 7.84 13.23 10.15
CA SER A 45 7.41 11.87 10.43
C SER A 45 5.96 11.68 10.01
N THR A 46 5.64 10.49 9.53
CA THR A 46 4.28 10.09 9.17
C THR A 46 3.91 8.81 9.89
N TYR A 47 2.67 8.74 10.34
CA TYR A 47 2.12 7.64 11.12
C TYR A 47 0.75 7.28 10.54
N GLY A 48 0.35 6.02 10.63
CA GLY A 48 -0.87 5.57 9.94
C GLY A 48 -1.45 4.31 10.52
N THR A 49 -2.76 4.29 10.66
CA THR A 49 -3.55 3.13 11.09
C THR A 49 -4.73 2.95 10.13
N PRO A 50 -5.54 1.88 10.23
CA PRO A 50 -6.71 1.72 9.36
C PRO A 50 -7.62 2.94 9.31
N ARG A 51 -7.63 3.80 10.33
CA ARG A 51 -8.61 4.88 10.46
C ARG A 51 -8.01 6.28 10.50
N ARG A 52 -6.68 6.41 10.37
CA ARG A 52 -6.03 7.71 10.43
C ARG A 52 -4.72 7.73 9.68
N ILE A 53 -4.38 8.92 9.21
CA ILE A 53 -3.02 9.26 8.83
C ILE A 53 -2.62 10.50 9.61
N ALA A 54 -1.45 10.47 10.25
CA ALA A 54 -0.91 11.60 10.98
C ALA A 54 0.44 12.02 10.41
N LEU A 55 0.64 13.34 10.37
CA LEU A 55 1.85 14.01 9.94
C LEU A 55 2.35 14.83 11.13
N ILE A 56 3.56 14.52 11.60
CA ILE A 56 4.24 15.30 12.63
C ILE A 56 5.45 15.95 12.02
N ILE A 57 5.56 17.27 12.18
CA ILE A 57 6.70 18.03 11.66
C ILE A 57 7.33 18.80 12.80
N GLU A 58 8.53 18.39 13.16
CA GLU A 58 9.27 18.94 14.29
C GLU A 58 10.08 20.16 13.86
N GLY A 59 10.13 21.18 14.74
CA GLY A 59 11.01 22.33 14.59
C GLY A 59 10.67 23.25 13.42
N ILE A 60 9.39 23.46 13.14
CA ILE A 60 8.96 24.47 12.15
C ILE A 60 9.14 25.87 12.73
N GLU A 61 9.77 26.75 11.97
CA GLU A 61 9.93 28.17 12.31
C GLU A 61 8.58 28.89 12.41
N GLU A 62 8.39 29.77 13.40
CA GLU A 62 7.11 30.48 13.61
C GLU A 62 6.81 31.59 12.59
N LYS A 63 7.85 32.05 11.90
CA LYS A 63 7.75 33.06 10.85
C LYS A 63 8.61 32.59 9.68
N GLN A 64 8.08 32.76 8.48
CA GLN A 64 8.86 32.61 7.25
C GLN A 64 10.04 33.59 7.27
N ALA A 65 11.18 33.22 6.69
CA ALA A 65 12.27 34.16 6.48
C ALA A 65 11.81 35.33 5.59
N ASP A 66 12.24 36.54 5.93
CA ASP A 66 12.03 37.71 5.07
C ASP A 66 12.78 37.50 3.74
N LEU A 67 12.17 37.94 2.63
CA LEU A 67 12.75 37.77 1.29
C LEU A 67 13.13 39.14 0.73
N ASP A 68 14.42 39.31 0.45
CA ASP A 68 14.92 40.38 -0.39
C ASP A 68 14.96 39.90 -1.85
N GLU A 69 13.97 40.28 -2.65
CA GLU A 69 13.91 39.96 -4.07
C GLU A 69 14.41 41.12 -4.92
N VAL A 70 15.36 40.87 -5.82
CA VAL A 70 15.83 41.87 -6.78
C VAL A 70 15.14 41.62 -8.11
N VAL A 71 14.25 42.54 -8.50
CA VAL A 71 13.48 42.45 -9.74
C VAL A 71 14.09 43.36 -10.80
N LYS A 72 14.49 42.77 -11.94
CA LYS A 72 14.95 43.52 -13.11
C LYS A 72 13.77 44.17 -13.82
N GLY A 73 13.83 45.48 -13.96
CA GLY A 73 12.90 46.32 -14.71
C GLY A 73 13.39 46.64 -16.12
N PRO A 74 12.73 47.57 -16.82
CA PRO A 74 13.12 47.99 -18.15
C PRO A 74 14.48 48.73 -18.14
N SER A 75 15.07 48.92 -19.31
CA SER A 75 16.32 49.68 -19.43
C SER A 75 16.11 51.12 -18.98
N LYS A 76 17.19 51.79 -18.51
CA LYS A 76 17.16 53.18 -18.06
C LYS A 76 16.57 54.13 -19.12
N GLN A 77 16.86 53.88 -20.40
CA GLN A 77 16.33 54.64 -21.53
C GLN A 77 14.82 54.47 -21.71
N MET A 78 14.25 53.30 -21.37
CA MET A 78 12.81 53.04 -21.45
C MET A 78 12.07 53.39 -20.15
N PHE A 79 12.79 53.72 -19.09
CA PHE A 79 12.19 54.05 -17.79
C PHE A 79 11.71 55.51 -17.72
N TYR A 80 12.38 56.41 -18.43
CA TYR A 80 12.02 57.82 -18.53
C TYR A 80 11.53 58.15 -19.95
N ASN A 81 10.56 59.05 -20.09
CA ASN A 81 10.15 59.60 -21.39
C ASN A 81 11.09 60.76 -21.80
N GLU A 82 10.88 61.32 -22.99
CA GLU A 82 11.68 62.44 -23.54
C GLU A 82 11.60 63.73 -22.70
N GLU A 83 10.61 63.84 -21.81
CA GLU A 83 10.38 64.97 -20.90
C GLU A 83 10.98 64.74 -19.50
N GLY A 84 11.62 63.59 -19.25
CA GLY A 84 12.24 63.24 -17.96
C GLY A 84 11.26 62.69 -16.91
N GLU A 85 10.01 62.43 -17.28
CA GLU A 85 8.97 61.81 -16.45
C GLU A 85 8.96 60.28 -16.58
N LEU A 86 8.27 59.60 -15.66
CA LEU A 86 8.17 58.12 -15.69
C LEU A 86 7.39 57.65 -16.91
N SER A 87 7.97 56.73 -17.69
CA SER A 87 7.28 56.13 -18.82
C SER A 87 6.09 55.26 -18.39
N LYS A 88 5.15 54.96 -19.30
CA LYS A 88 4.05 54.02 -19.03
C LYS A 88 4.55 52.64 -18.58
N ALA A 89 5.69 52.19 -19.11
CA ALA A 89 6.33 50.95 -18.73
C ALA A 89 6.91 51.01 -17.31
N ALA A 90 7.49 52.16 -16.92
CA ALA A 90 7.99 52.39 -15.56
C ALA A 90 6.85 52.44 -14.54
N ILE A 91 5.75 53.14 -14.84
CA ILE A 91 4.57 53.21 -13.96
C ILE A 91 3.95 51.82 -13.78
N GLY A 92 3.80 51.06 -14.88
CA GLY A 92 3.31 49.68 -14.82
C GLY A 92 4.23 48.76 -14.02
N PHE A 93 5.54 48.92 -14.14
CA PHE A 93 6.54 48.16 -13.40
C PHE A 93 6.52 48.48 -11.89
N LEU A 94 6.50 49.75 -11.52
CA LEU A 94 6.40 50.16 -10.11
C LEU A 94 5.09 49.70 -9.46
N ARG A 95 3.97 49.86 -10.17
CA ARG A 95 2.65 49.40 -9.70
C ARG A 95 2.57 47.88 -9.54
N LYS A 96 3.14 47.10 -10.47
CA LYS A 96 3.17 45.63 -10.41
C LYS A 96 3.98 45.13 -9.21
N ASN A 97 5.05 45.84 -8.85
CA ASN A 97 5.94 45.43 -7.77
C ASN A 97 5.57 46.03 -6.42
N GLU A 98 4.59 46.96 -6.37
CA GLU A 98 4.11 47.66 -5.18
C GLU A 98 5.21 48.46 -4.47
N VAL A 99 6.06 49.13 -5.24
CA VAL A 99 7.19 49.92 -4.73
C VAL A 99 7.17 51.34 -5.28
N ASP A 100 7.66 52.28 -4.48
CA ASP A 100 7.85 53.67 -4.89
C ASP A 100 9.13 53.86 -5.72
N LYS A 101 9.18 54.96 -6.47
CA LYS A 101 10.35 55.37 -7.27
C LYS A 101 11.63 55.47 -6.42
N SER A 102 11.52 55.76 -5.12
CA SER A 102 12.64 55.86 -4.18
C SER A 102 13.35 54.53 -3.90
N CYS A 103 12.70 53.39 -4.16
CA CYS A 103 13.26 52.05 -3.95
C CYS A 103 13.98 51.48 -5.19
N VAL A 104 14.16 52.32 -6.22
CA VAL A 104 14.77 51.96 -7.49
C VAL A 104 16.26 52.28 -7.49
N TYR A 105 17.09 51.34 -7.96
CA TYR A 105 18.50 51.59 -8.26
C TYR A 105 18.83 51.15 -9.68
N ILE A 106 19.93 51.69 -10.22
CA ILE A 106 20.40 51.34 -11.57
C ILE A 106 21.58 50.40 -11.41
N ASP A 107 21.57 49.31 -12.17
CA ASP A 107 22.71 48.40 -12.26
C ASP A 107 22.93 47.98 -13.72
N LYS A 108 24.18 47.65 -14.07
CA LYS A 108 24.56 47.29 -15.43
C LYS A 108 24.38 45.80 -15.68
N VAL A 109 23.75 45.47 -16.81
CA VAL A 109 23.73 44.10 -17.34
C VAL A 109 24.33 44.13 -18.74
N GLY A 110 25.61 43.79 -18.85
CA GLY A 110 26.41 44.06 -20.05
C GLY A 110 26.69 45.55 -20.21
N ASP A 111 26.52 46.08 -21.42
CA ASP A 111 26.73 47.51 -21.73
C ASP A 111 25.49 48.40 -21.53
N VAL A 112 24.40 47.83 -21.02
CA VAL A 112 23.11 48.53 -20.87
C VAL A 112 22.76 48.72 -19.39
N ASP A 113 22.46 49.97 -19.02
CA ASP A 113 21.91 50.33 -17.71
C ASP A 113 20.46 49.83 -17.59
N TYR A 114 20.19 48.97 -16.61
CA TYR A 114 18.84 48.52 -16.27
C TYR A 114 18.40 49.05 -14.92
N ILE A 115 17.09 49.18 -14.77
CA ILE A 115 16.45 49.56 -13.52
C ILE A 115 16.20 48.30 -12.70
N PHE A 116 16.56 48.32 -11.42
CA PHE A 116 16.30 47.25 -10.48
C PHE A 116 15.52 47.78 -9.27
N VAL A 117 14.66 46.94 -8.74
CA VAL A 117 13.95 47.19 -7.47
C VAL A 117 14.35 46.11 -6.50
N LYS A 118 14.71 46.51 -5.28
CA LYS A 118 14.85 45.58 -4.16
C LYS A 118 13.52 45.54 -3.41
N LYS A 119 12.75 44.47 -3.58
CA LYS A 119 11.49 44.23 -2.87
C LYS A 119 11.80 43.48 -1.59
N HIS A 120 11.56 44.12 -0.45
CA HIS A 120 11.56 43.44 0.83
C HIS A 120 10.16 42.91 1.10
N ALA A 121 9.99 41.59 1.05
CA ALA A 121 8.76 40.93 1.44
C ALA A 121 8.91 40.40 2.87
N ASN A 122 8.17 41.01 3.80
CA ASN A 122 8.07 40.52 5.18
C ASN A 122 7.58 39.06 5.16
N GLY A 123 8.28 38.20 5.91
CA GLY A 123 7.89 36.83 6.12
C GLY A 123 6.51 36.74 6.76
N GLN A 124 5.69 35.82 6.26
CA GLN A 124 4.35 35.60 6.82
C GLN A 124 4.43 34.75 8.10
N ASN A 125 3.43 34.91 8.97
CA ASN A 125 3.26 34.03 10.12
C ASN A 125 3.00 32.60 9.62
N THR A 126 3.73 31.63 10.18
CA THR A 126 3.63 30.23 9.76
C THR A 126 2.23 29.68 9.90
N LYS A 127 1.46 30.09 10.92
CA LYS A 127 0.07 29.63 11.11
C LYS A 127 -0.82 29.98 9.90
N GLU A 128 -0.66 31.16 9.34
CA GLU A 128 -1.42 31.61 8.17
C GLU A 128 -0.99 30.87 6.89
N ILE A 129 0.28 30.50 6.78
CA ILE A 129 0.77 29.64 5.70
C ILE A 129 0.19 28.22 5.85
N LEU A 130 0.23 27.66 7.06
CA LEU A 130 -0.26 26.32 7.35
C LEU A 130 -1.77 26.17 7.09
N LYS A 131 -2.58 27.19 7.39
CA LYS A 131 -4.02 27.23 7.02
C LYS A 131 -4.24 26.97 5.53
N LYS A 132 -3.32 27.40 4.67
CA LYS A 132 -3.38 27.17 3.21
C LYS A 132 -2.71 25.86 2.79
N ILE A 133 -1.63 25.45 3.45
CA ILE A 133 -0.89 24.24 3.09
C ILE A 133 -1.67 22.97 3.45
N LEU A 134 -2.25 22.90 4.65
CA LEU A 134 -2.84 21.65 5.18
C LEU A 134 -3.99 21.11 4.31
N PRO A 135 -4.98 21.92 3.87
CA PRO A 135 -6.00 21.43 2.95
C PRO A 135 -5.42 20.96 1.62
N ASN A 136 -4.39 21.65 1.13
CA ASN A 136 -3.72 21.28 -0.12
C ASN A 136 -2.93 19.98 -0.01
N ILE A 137 -2.46 19.59 1.18
CA ILE A 137 -1.84 18.28 1.39
C ILE A 137 -2.90 17.20 1.13
N ILE A 138 -4.10 17.33 1.70
CA ILE A 138 -5.19 16.35 1.53
C ILE A 138 -5.56 16.19 0.07
N THR A 139 -5.80 17.31 -0.64
CA THR A 139 -6.25 17.28 -2.03
C THR A 139 -5.16 16.81 -3.01
N SER A 140 -3.89 16.80 -2.59
CA SER A 140 -2.76 16.33 -3.41
C SER A 140 -2.49 14.82 -3.30
N ILE A 141 -3.11 14.14 -2.33
CA ILE A 141 -2.93 12.69 -2.15
C ILE A 141 -3.63 11.95 -3.28
N LYS A 142 -2.89 11.07 -3.95
CA LYS A 142 -3.42 10.21 -5.02
C LYS A 142 -3.61 8.80 -4.47
N THR A 143 -4.78 8.22 -4.70
CA THR A 143 -5.05 6.81 -4.33
C THR A 143 -5.58 6.04 -5.52
N PRO A 144 -5.35 4.70 -5.60
CA PRO A 144 -5.76 3.90 -6.75
C PRO A 144 -7.26 3.97 -7.04
N LYS A 145 -8.05 4.08 -5.98
CA LYS A 145 -9.49 4.33 -6.03
C LYS A 145 -9.84 5.46 -5.06
N THR A 146 -10.74 6.34 -5.49
CA THR A 146 -11.26 7.45 -4.70
C THR A 146 -12.79 7.39 -4.65
N MET A 147 -13.37 7.88 -3.56
CA MET A 147 -14.81 8.04 -3.39
C MET A 147 -15.17 9.53 -3.36
N LYS A 148 -16.38 9.85 -3.85
CA LYS A 148 -17.08 11.11 -3.59
C LYS A 148 -18.21 10.79 -2.61
N TRP A 149 -18.50 11.65 -1.64
CA TRP A 149 -19.57 11.40 -0.66
C TRP A 149 -20.45 12.62 -0.44
N LYS A 150 -21.75 12.37 -0.24
CA LYS A 150 -22.78 13.41 -0.13
C LYS A 150 -22.75 14.36 -1.34
N GLU A 151 -22.87 15.66 -1.07
CA GLU A 151 -22.89 16.75 -2.04
C GLU A 151 -21.48 17.35 -2.27
N TYR A 152 -20.46 16.83 -1.58
CA TYR A 152 -19.10 17.36 -1.58
C TYR A 152 -18.28 16.88 -2.78
N ASP A 153 -17.47 17.75 -3.38
CA ASP A 153 -16.70 17.44 -4.59
C ASP A 153 -15.34 16.77 -4.32
N LEU A 154 -14.84 16.84 -3.08
CA LEU A 154 -13.60 16.18 -2.69
C LEU A 154 -13.63 14.68 -2.97
N ARG A 155 -12.55 14.22 -3.61
CA ARG A 155 -12.26 12.81 -3.83
C ARG A 155 -11.15 12.37 -2.89
N PHE A 156 -11.42 11.36 -2.08
CA PHE A 156 -10.44 10.76 -1.16
C PHE A 156 -10.67 9.25 -1.04
N ALA A 157 -9.70 8.51 -0.51
CA ALA A 157 -9.82 7.05 -0.38
C ALA A 157 -11.05 6.61 0.42
N ARG A 158 -11.36 7.33 1.50
CA ARG A 158 -12.49 7.11 2.39
C ARG A 158 -13.03 8.43 2.94
N PRO A 159 -14.29 8.51 3.38
CA PRO A 159 -14.82 9.73 3.99
C PRO A 159 -13.99 10.18 5.20
N ILE A 160 -13.63 11.47 5.21
CA ILE A 160 -12.97 12.11 6.35
C ILE A 160 -14.02 12.36 7.45
N ARG A 161 -13.68 12.02 8.69
CA ARG A 161 -14.58 12.07 9.85
C ARG A 161 -14.16 13.05 10.92
N TRP A 162 -12.86 13.27 11.10
CA TRP A 162 -12.32 14.30 11.99
C TRP A 162 -10.96 14.76 11.48
N LEU A 163 -10.56 15.95 11.92
CA LEU A 163 -9.25 16.52 11.64
C LEU A 163 -8.66 17.05 12.96
N VAL A 164 -7.38 16.81 13.17
CA VAL A 164 -6.60 17.50 14.21
C VAL A 164 -5.52 18.31 13.54
N ALA A 165 -5.43 19.59 13.86
CA ALA A 165 -4.39 20.47 13.35
C ALA A 165 -3.89 21.36 14.48
N LEU A 166 -2.68 21.09 14.96
CA LEU A 166 -2.04 21.80 16.06
C LEU A 166 -0.68 22.33 15.66
N PHE A 167 -0.36 23.56 16.01
CA PHE A 167 0.98 24.13 15.97
C PHE A 167 1.45 24.39 17.40
N GLY A 168 2.26 23.50 17.96
CA GLY A 168 2.48 23.35 19.39
C GLY A 168 1.15 23.08 20.10
N GLU A 169 0.71 24.03 20.90
CA GLU A 169 -0.55 23.99 21.64
C GLU A 169 -1.71 24.71 20.93
N GLU A 170 -1.44 25.42 19.83
CA GLU A 170 -2.47 26.22 19.16
C GLU A 170 -3.19 25.42 18.08
N ALA A 171 -4.52 25.44 18.11
CA ALA A 171 -5.29 24.89 17.01
C ALA A 171 -5.16 25.78 15.75
N ILE A 172 -5.07 25.13 14.59
CA ILE A 172 -5.08 25.76 13.28
C ILE A 172 -6.49 25.64 12.72
N GLU A 173 -7.13 26.78 12.47
CA GLU A 173 -8.49 26.85 11.92
C GLU A 173 -8.47 26.47 10.44
N ILE A 174 -8.78 25.21 10.16
CA ILE A 174 -9.00 24.69 8.81
C ILE A 174 -10.33 23.93 8.78
N SER A 175 -11.01 23.97 7.64
CA SER A 175 -12.19 23.15 7.39
C SER A 175 -12.12 22.59 5.98
N ILE A 176 -12.56 21.34 5.83
CA ILE A 176 -12.59 20.64 4.55
C ILE A 176 -13.92 19.91 4.48
N GLU A 177 -14.75 20.31 3.51
CA GLU A 177 -16.03 19.65 3.21
C GLU A 177 -16.89 19.42 4.46
N GLY A 178 -16.99 20.45 5.31
CA GLY A 178 -17.79 20.44 6.54
C GLY A 178 -17.11 19.80 7.77
N VAL A 179 -15.87 19.31 7.65
CA VAL A 179 -15.08 18.82 8.78
C VAL A 179 -14.08 19.89 9.20
N THR A 180 -14.29 20.47 10.37
CA THR A 180 -13.41 21.50 10.96
C THR A 180 -12.36 20.83 11.86
N ALA A 181 -11.10 21.23 11.70
CA ALA A 181 -10.03 20.75 12.55
C ALA A 181 -10.18 21.28 13.99
N SER A 182 -9.80 20.44 14.94
CA SER A 182 -9.87 20.76 16.36
C SER A 182 -8.70 20.13 17.12
N LYS A 183 -8.75 20.20 18.45
CA LYS A 183 -7.84 19.44 19.33
C LYS A 183 -8.31 18.00 19.59
N GLU A 184 -9.47 17.62 19.04
CA GLU A 184 -10.18 16.40 19.38
C GLU A 184 -9.85 15.26 18.38
N THR A 185 -9.28 14.17 18.89
CA THR A 185 -9.05 12.91 18.18
C THR A 185 -9.94 11.78 18.72
N ARG A 186 -9.72 10.55 18.26
CA ARG A 186 -10.49 9.34 18.57
C ARG A 186 -9.54 8.23 19.01
N GLY A 187 -9.80 7.60 20.16
CA GLY A 187 -9.07 6.42 20.59
C GLY A 187 -9.49 5.16 19.83
N HIS A 188 -9.04 4.01 20.32
CA HIS A 188 -9.48 2.72 19.80
C HIS A 188 -11.00 2.61 19.85
N ARG A 189 -11.62 2.08 18.79
CA ARG A 189 -13.09 2.09 18.64
C ARG A 189 -13.84 1.43 19.79
N THR A 190 -13.26 0.40 20.41
CA THR A 190 -13.89 -0.43 21.43
C THR A 190 -13.20 -0.40 22.80
N LEU A 191 -11.92 -0.01 22.87
CA LEU A 191 -11.12 -0.09 24.09
C LEU A 191 -10.97 1.26 24.81
N SER A 192 -11.38 2.34 24.15
CA SER A 192 -11.12 3.70 24.60
C SER A 192 -12.37 4.56 24.48
N ASP A 193 -12.37 5.67 25.22
CA ASP A 193 -13.35 6.73 25.06
C ASP A 193 -13.42 7.23 23.62
N LYS A 194 -14.63 7.64 23.24
CA LYS A 194 -14.94 8.09 21.88
C LYS A 194 -14.21 9.36 21.49
N LYS A 195 -13.71 10.18 22.43
CA LYS A 195 -13.11 11.49 22.14
C LYS A 195 -11.93 11.73 23.08
N ILE A 196 -10.80 12.13 22.50
CA ILE A 196 -9.57 12.43 23.24
C ILE A 196 -9.11 13.82 22.83
N PHE A 197 -8.60 14.61 23.77
CA PHE A 197 -8.02 15.91 23.48
C PHE A 197 -6.50 15.83 23.44
N ILE A 198 -5.92 16.39 22.39
CA ILE A 198 -4.48 16.62 22.26
C ILE A 198 -4.25 18.10 22.55
N ASN A 199 -3.67 18.40 23.70
CA ASN A 199 -3.34 19.75 24.14
C ASN A 199 -2.11 20.27 23.42
N ASN A 200 -1.11 19.40 23.18
CA ASN A 200 0.13 19.73 22.50
C ASN A 200 0.47 18.69 21.41
N ALA A 201 0.86 19.14 20.21
CA ALA A 201 1.38 18.29 19.13
C ALA A 201 2.43 17.24 19.56
N GLU A 202 3.32 17.54 20.50
CA GLU A 202 4.38 16.62 20.94
C GLU A 202 3.86 15.41 21.75
N GLU A 203 2.69 15.50 22.37
CA GLU A 203 2.15 14.43 23.23
C GLU A 203 1.32 13.40 22.45
N TYR A 204 1.13 13.61 21.14
CA TYR A 204 0.22 12.83 20.30
C TYR A 204 0.47 11.32 20.43
N ILE A 205 1.70 10.87 20.19
CA ILE A 205 2.03 9.43 20.15
C ILE A 205 1.73 8.78 21.50
N GLU A 206 2.21 9.36 22.59
CA GLU A 206 1.96 8.83 23.94
C GLU A 206 0.48 8.84 24.32
N THR A 207 -0.25 9.89 23.92
CA THR A 207 -1.68 10.01 24.20
C THR A 207 -2.48 8.98 23.42
N MET A 208 -2.14 8.76 22.15
CA MET A 208 -2.75 7.71 21.34
C MET A 208 -2.44 6.32 21.91
N ARG A 209 -1.20 6.07 22.34
CA ARG A 209 -0.80 4.80 22.97
C ARG A 209 -1.60 4.51 24.24
N LYS A 210 -1.77 5.50 25.13
CA LYS A 210 -2.61 5.38 26.35
C LYS A 210 -4.07 5.06 26.06
N ASN A 211 -4.53 5.39 24.85
CA ASN A 211 -5.90 5.15 24.39
C ASN A 211 -5.98 4.00 23.38
N TYR A 212 -5.05 3.04 23.50
CA TYR A 212 -5.00 1.81 22.71
C TYR A 212 -4.90 2.04 21.20
N VAL A 213 -4.12 3.03 20.77
CA VAL A 213 -3.82 3.25 19.35
C VAL A 213 -2.32 3.40 19.19
N LEU A 214 -1.68 2.39 18.63
CA LEU A 214 -0.28 2.45 18.23
C LEU A 214 -0.22 3.05 16.82
N VAL A 215 0.08 4.34 16.73
CA VAL A 215 0.07 5.07 15.45
C VAL A 215 1.26 4.73 14.56
N ASP A 216 2.37 4.30 15.18
CA ASP A 216 3.59 3.93 14.48
C ASP A 216 3.47 2.52 13.87
N PRO A 217 3.54 2.38 12.54
CA PRO A 217 3.52 1.07 11.89
C PRO A 217 4.73 0.20 12.25
N ASP A 218 5.91 0.77 12.46
CA ASP A 218 7.13 -0.01 12.76
C ASP A 218 7.08 -0.57 14.19
N GLU A 219 6.55 0.22 15.13
CA GLU A 219 6.26 -0.24 16.51
C GLU A 219 5.24 -1.38 16.49
N ARG A 220 4.11 -1.21 15.79
CA ARG A 220 3.08 -2.26 15.67
C ARG A 220 3.62 -3.52 15.02
N LYS A 221 4.35 -3.40 13.92
CA LYS A 221 4.94 -4.54 13.20
C LYS A 221 5.83 -5.35 14.13
N SER A 222 6.68 -4.68 14.90
CA SER A 222 7.58 -5.32 15.86
C SER A 222 6.82 -6.06 16.97
N ILE A 223 5.75 -5.45 17.51
CA ILE A 223 4.90 -6.08 18.53
C ILE A 223 4.19 -7.32 17.97
N ILE A 224 3.60 -7.21 16.77
CA ILE A 224 2.93 -8.32 16.10
C ILE A 224 3.90 -9.49 15.89
N LEU A 225 5.09 -9.18 15.35
CA LEU A 225 6.13 -10.17 15.07
C LEU A 225 6.54 -10.93 16.34
N ASN A 226 6.81 -10.21 17.43
CA ASN A 226 7.19 -10.82 18.70
C ASN A 226 6.09 -11.73 19.25
N GLN A 227 4.83 -11.27 19.25
CA GLN A 227 3.71 -12.09 19.73
C GLN A 227 3.49 -13.34 18.86
N ILE A 228 3.67 -13.24 17.53
CA ILE A 228 3.59 -14.39 16.62
C ILE A 228 4.66 -15.43 16.97
N TYR A 229 5.92 -15.00 17.11
CA TYR A 229 7.01 -15.92 17.43
C TYR A 229 6.83 -16.59 18.80
N GLU A 230 6.46 -15.82 19.82
CA GLU A 230 6.21 -16.37 21.16
C GLU A 230 5.10 -17.44 21.14
N LEU A 231 4.00 -17.17 20.43
CA LEU A 231 2.89 -18.12 20.31
C LEU A 231 3.27 -19.37 19.52
N ALA A 232 4.04 -19.22 18.44
CA ALA A 232 4.49 -20.36 17.63
C ALA A 232 5.44 -21.27 18.42
N LEU A 233 6.42 -20.67 19.10
CA LEU A 233 7.38 -21.39 19.95
C LEU A 233 6.67 -22.14 21.09
N SER A 234 5.59 -21.57 21.64
CA SER A 234 4.79 -22.25 22.67
C SER A 234 4.15 -23.58 22.21
N LYS A 235 4.09 -23.82 20.90
CA LYS A 235 3.61 -25.07 20.27
C LYS A 235 4.73 -25.90 19.64
N GLY A 236 5.99 -25.55 19.87
CA GLY A 236 7.14 -26.24 19.29
C GLY A 236 7.27 -26.03 17.78
N GLY A 237 6.65 -24.96 17.25
CA GLY A 237 6.77 -24.59 15.84
C GLY A 237 7.35 -23.18 15.67
N ASN A 238 7.39 -22.74 14.42
CA ASN A 238 7.78 -21.42 13.99
C ASN A 238 6.81 -20.91 12.92
N VAL A 239 6.89 -19.63 12.57
CA VAL A 239 6.16 -19.05 11.45
C VAL A 239 7.15 -18.54 10.42
N VAL A 240 7.00 -19.00 9.18
CA VAL A 240 7.68 -18.37 8.04
C VAL A 240 6.96 -17.07 7.73
N ILE A 241 7.61 -15.95 8.08
CA ILE A 241 7.01 -14.63 7.92
C ILE A 241 6.92 -14.27 6.44
N ASP A 242 5.69 -14.04 6.03
CA ASP A 242 5.33 -13.41 4.77
C ASP A 242 5.25 -11.90 5.01
N GLU A 243 6.20 -11.15 4.45
CA GLU A 243 6.33 -9.71 4.68
C GLU A 243 5.13 -8.92 4.16
N GLU A 244 4.49 -9.37 3.08
CA GLU A 244 3.30 -8.72 2.53
C GLU A 244 2.11 -8.90 3.47
N LEU A 245 1.88 -10.14 3.94
CA LEU A 245 0.85 -10.44 4.92
C LEU A 245 1.08 -9.70 6.24
N LEU A 246 2.31 -9.68 6.75
CA LEU A 246 2.65 -8.97 7.99
C LEU A 246 2.39 -7.47 7.85
N THR A 247 2.72 -6.90 6.69
CA THR A 247 2.45 -5.50 6.39
C THR A 247 0.94 -5.23 6.29
N GLU A 248 0.18 -6.08 5.63
CA GLU A 248 -1.29 -5.98 5.56
C GLU A 248 -1.89 -6.01 6.96
N VAL A 249 -1.57 -7.02 7.77
CA VAL A 249 -2.07 -7.18 9.15
C VAL A 249 -1.71 -5.98 10.01
N THR A 250 -0.49 -5.45 9.89
CA THR A 250 -0.05 -4.24 10.60
C THR A 250 -0.97 -3.05 10.27
N PHE A 251 -1.40 -2.92 9.01
CA PHE A 251 -2.31 -1.85 8.58
C PHE A 251 -3.81 -2.17 8.75
N LEU A 252 -4.17 -3.35 9.25
CA LEU A 252 -5.55 -3.74 9.60
C LEU A 252 -5.90 -3.46 11.07
N VAL A 253 -4.92 -3.24 11.94
CA VAL A 253 -5.14 -3.13 13.40
C VAL A 253 -4.55 -1.84 13.98
N GLU A 254 -5.24 -1.17 14.90
CA GLU A 254 -4.72 -0.05 15.70
C GLU A 254 -4.01 -0.54 16.98
N TYR A 255 -4.46 -1.65 17.55
CA TYR A 255 -3.89 -2.27 18.74
C TYR A 255 -3.83 -3.80 18.56
N PRO A 256 -2.65 -4.36 18.23
CA PRO A 256 -2.53 -5.77 17.91
C PRO A 256 -2.49 -6.65 19.16
N THR A 257 -3.35 -7.66 19.18
CA THR A 257 -3.21 -8.84 20.06
C THR A 257 -3.29 -10.11 19.24
N ALA A 258 -2.20 -10.87 19.19
CA ALA A 258 -2.14 -12.15 18.54
C ALA A 258 -2.77 -13.25 19.41
N LEU A 259 -3.34 -14.25 18.75
CA LEU A 259 -3.94 -15.40 19.39
C LEU A 259 -3.72 -16.65 18.54
N ILE A 260 -3.53 -17.78 19.21
CA ILE A 260 -3.30 -19.06 18.54
C ILE A 260 -4.57 -19.90 18.47
N GLY A 261 -4.95 -20.23 17.24
CA GLY A 261 -6.00 -21.18 16.91
C GLY A 261 -5.44 -22.53 16.50
N ASN A 262 -6.30 -23.54 16.50
CA ASN A 262 -5.98 -24.87 15.96
C ASN A 262 -7.11 -25.35 15.04
N PHE A 263 -6.80 -26.29 14.17
CA PHE A 263 -7.76 -27.00 13.31
C PHE A 263 -7.54 -28.51 13.43
N GLU A 264 -8.43 -29.30 12.84
CA GLU A 264 -8.37 -30.76 12.90
C GLU A 264 -7.18 -31.30 12.08
N GLU A 265 -6.41 -32.24 12.65
CA GLU A 265 -5.24 -32.86 12.01
C GLU A 265 -5.59 -33.59 10.70
N GLU A 266 -6.85 -34.00 10.52
CA GLU A 266 -7.33 -34.62 9.28
C GLU A 266 -7.12 -33.73 8.05
N PHE A 267 -7.07 -32.41 8.22
CA PHE A 267 -6.81 -31.49 7.11
C PHE A 267 -5.35 -31.50 6.66
N LEU A 268 -4.41 -32.01 7.46
CA LEU A 268 -3.00 -32.10 7.09
C LEU A 268 -2.76 -33.13 5.96
N SER A 269 -3.75 -33.95 5.62
CA SER A 269 -3.68 -34.81 4.43
C SER A 269 -3.80 -34.02 3.12
N LEU A 270 -4.25 -32.77 3.17
CA LEU A 270 -4.35 -31.90 1.99
C LEU A 270 -2.97 -31.38 1.59
N PRO A 271 -2.77 -31.05 0.30
CA PRO A 271 -1.62 -30.26 -0.12
C PRO A 271 -1.48 -29.00 0.74
N LYS A 272 -0.26 -28.72 1.22
CA LYS A 272 -0.02 -27.63 2.18
C LYS A 272 -0.51 -26.28 1.66
N GLU A 273 -0.37 -26.00 0.36
CA GLU A 273 -0.82 -24.76 -0.26
C GLU A 273 -2.35 -24.63 -0.22
N ALA A 274 -3.09 -25.74 -0.34
CA ALA A 274 -4.55 -25.75 -0.21
C ALA A 274 -5.02 -25.40 1.22
N ILE A 275 -4.16 -25.54 2.23
CA ILE A 275 -4.41 -25.15 3.61
C ILE A 275 -3.96 -23.70 3.85
N ILE A 276 -2.74 -23.37 3.40
CA ILE A 276 -2.09 -22.08 3.63
C ILE A 276 -2.80 -20.94 2.87
N THR A 277 -3.26 -21.16 1.64
CA THR A 277 -3.90 -20.12 0.83
C THR A 277 -5.16 -19.56 1.50
N PRO A 278 -6.15 -20.38 1.95
CA PRO A 278 -7.28 -19.88 2.73
C PRO A 278 -6.87 -19.16 4.03
N MET A 279 -5.82 -19.62 4.71
CA MET A 279 -5.31 -18.98 5.91
C MET A 279 -4.79 -17.57 5.62
N LYS A 280 -3.89 -17.43 4.64
CA LYS A 280 -3.23 -16.16 4.32
C LYS A 280 -4.16 -15.19 3.61
N GLU A 281 -4.67 -15.56 2.44
CA GLU A 281 -5.36 -14.64 1.53
C GLU A 281 -6.74 -14.22 2.05
N HIS A 282 -7.46 -15.16 2.67
CA HIS A 282 -8.85 -14.92 3.07
C HIS A 282 -8.97 -14.49 4.53
N GLN A 283 -8.14 -15.07 5.41
CA GLN A 283 -8.26 -14.88 6.86
C GLN A 283 -7.11 -14.10 7.51
N ARG A 284 -6.01 -13.85 6.79
CA ARG A 284 -4.82 -13.17 7.29
C ARG A 284 -4.22 -13.85 8.51
N TYR A 285 -4.21 -15.17 8.49
CA TYR A 285 -3.60 -16.01 9.51
C TYR A 285 -2.19 -16.40 9.11
N PHE A 286 -1.35 -16.56 10.13
CA PHE A 286 0.01 -17.05 10.00
C PHE A 286 0.02 -18.56 10.28
N PRO A 287 0.31 -19.41 9.29
CA PRO A 287 0.44 -20.85 9.50
C PRO A 287 1.66 -21.14 10.40
N VAL A 288 1.53 -22.11 11.29
CA VAL A 288 2.64 -22.58 12.14
C VAL A 288 3.22 -23.84 11.52
N GLU A 289 4.54 -23.87 11.38
CA GLU A 289 5.29 -24.97 10.76
C GLU A 289 6.41 -25.44 11.70
N ASN A 290 6.84 -26.68 11.56
CA ASN A 290 8.04 -27.21 12.19
C ASN A 290 8.92 -27.86 11.12
N GLU A 291 10.14 -27.36 10.92
CA GLU A 291 11.09 -27.86 9.91
C GLU A 291 10.51 -28.00 8.48
N GLY A 292 9.54 -27.15 8.12
CA GLY A 292 8.87 -27.14 6.82
C GLY A 292 7.62 -28.03 6.73
N GLU A 293 7.27 -28.75 7.81
CA GLU A 293 6.00 -29.46 7.94
C GLU A 293 4.96 -28.58 8.63
N LEU A 294 3.74 -28.54 8.08
CA LEU A 294 2.65 -27.73 8.63
C LEU A 294 2.10 -28.39 9.91
N LEU A 295 2.01 -27.60 10.99
CA LEU A 295 1.34 -28.02 12.21
C LEU A 295 -0.15 -27.63 12.16
N PRO A 296 -1.03 -28.27 12.95
CA PRO A 296 -2.47 -27.97 12.97
C PRO A 296 -2.81 -26.67 13.73
N TYR A 297 -1.95 -25.66 13.63
CA TYR A 297 -2.04 -24.38 14.32
C TYR A 297 -1.91 -23.20 13.36
N PHE A 298 -2.58 -22.12 13.71
CA PHE A 298 -2.48 -20.85 13.03
C PHE A 298 -2.53 -19.71 14.05
N ILE A 299 -1.92 -18.59 13.71
CA ILE A 299 -1.94 -17.39 14.53
C ILE A 299 -2.74 -16.31 13.83
N ALA A 300 -3.73 -15.75 14.52
CA ALA A 300 -4.53 -14.62 14.06
C ALA A 300 -4.17 -13.39 14.88
N VAL A 301 -4.28 -12.20 14.28
CA VAL A 301 -4.06 -10.93 14.97
C VAL A 301 -5.36 -10.17 15.01
N ARG A 302 -5.83 -9.84 16.22
CA ARG A 302 -7.04 -9.04 16.41
C ARG A 302 -6.69 -7.57 16.63
N ASN A 303 -7.62 -6.70 16.26
CA ASN A 303 -7.58 -5.29 16.63
C ASN A 303 -8.29 -5.08 17.99
N GLY A 304 -7.58 -5.24 19.10
CA GLY A 304 -8.16 -5.20 20.44
C GLY A 304 -7.23 -5.72 21.54
N GLY A 305 -7.67 -5.68 22.80
CA GLY A 305 -6.91 -6.05 24.00
C GLY A 305 -6.82 -7.57 24.19
N THR A 306 -7.00 -8.08 25.41
CA THR A 306 -7.03 -9.53 25.70
C THR A 306 -8.40 -10.07 26.13
N GLU A 307 -9.42 -9.21 26.16
CA GLU A 307 -10.77 -9.55 26.60
C GLU A 307 -11.42 -10.58 25.66
N HIS A 308 -11.97 -11.67 26.20
CA HIS A 308 -12.70 -12.70 25.44
C HIS A 308 -11.91 -13.33 24.28
N LEU A 309 -10.58 -13.47 24.41
CA LEU A 309 -9.74 -14.11 23.40
C LEU A 309 -10.21 -15.53 23.03
N ASP A 310 -10.73 -16.29 23.98
CA ASP A 310 -11.25 -17.65 23.73
C ASP A 310 -12.44 -17.65 22.75
N ILE A 311 -13.33 -16.65 22.86
CA ILE A 311 -14.48 -16.52 21.95
C ILE A 311 -13.98 -16.16 20.55
N VAL A 312 -13.03 -15.22 20.45
CA VAL A 312 -12.41 -14.82 19.18
C VAL A 312 -11.69 -16.01 18.54
N LYS A 313 -10.95 -16.80 19.34
CA LYS A 313 -10.30 -18.03 18.89
C LYS A 313 -11.31 -19.00 18.29
N ILE A 314 -12.38 -19.35 19.01
CA ILE A 314 -13.42 -20.27 18.53
C ILE A 314 -14.06 -19.75 17.24
N GLY A 315 -14.30 -18.44 17.14
CA GLY A 315 -14.82 -17.80 15.92
C GLY A 315 -13.91 -18.03 14.72
N ASN A 316 -12.61 -17.70 14.85
CA ASN A 316 -11.62 -17.90 13.79
C ASN A 316 -11.48 -19.38 13.40
N GLN A 317 -11.49 -20.29 14.38
CA GLN A 317 -11.45 -21.74 14.13
C GLN A 317 -12.63 -22.22 13.30
N LYS A 318 -13.85 -21.78 13.62
CA LYS A 318 -15.06 -22.15 12.86
C LYS A 318 -14.98 -21.68 11.41
N VAL A 319 -14.51 -20.45 11.20
CA VAL A 319 -14.38 -19.88 9.85
C VAL A 319 -13.35 -20.65 9.04
N LEU A 320 -12.18 -20.93 9.62
CA LEU A 320 -11.14 -21.72 8.93
C LEU A 320 -11.61 -23.14 8.64
N ARG A 321 -12.22 -23.81 9.63
CA ARG A 321 -12.71 -25.19 9.48
C ARG A 321 -13.71 -25.32 8.33
N ALA A 322 -14.64 -24.36 8.20
CA ALA A 322 -15.58 -24.37 7.08
C ALA A 322 -14.84 -24.32 5.73
N ARG A 323 -13.85 -23.43 5.59
CA ARG A 323 -13.04 -23.31 4.37
C ARG A 323 -12.19 -24.54 4.07
N LEU A 324 -11.56 -25.13 5.09
CA LEU A 324 -10.76 -26.34 4.92
C LEU A 324 -11.63 -27.56 4.56
N LYS A 325 -12.85 -27.63 5.08
CA LYS A 325 -13.81 -28.67 4.70
C LYS A 325 -14.23 -28.55 3.24
N ASP A 326 -14.49 -27.34 2.76
CA ASP A 326 -14.79 -27.10 1.35
C ASP A 326 -13.59 -27.46 0.47
N ALA A 327 -12.38 -27.02 0.84
CA ALA A 327 -11.15 -27.37 0.14
C ALA A 327 -10.91 -28.89 0.10
N GLN A 328 -11.13 -29.60 1.21
CA GLN A 328 -11.01 -31.05 1.28
C GLN A 328 -12.02 -31.74 0.37
N PHE A 329 -13.29 -31.30 0.40
CA PHE A 329 -14.31 -31.84 -0.46
C PHE A 329 -13.95 -31.66 -1.94
N PHE A 330 -13.57 -30.44 -2.35
CA PHE A 330 -13.17 -30.18 -3.74
C PHE A 330 -11.96 -30.99 -4.17
N TYR A 331 -10.94 -31.08 -3.32
CA TYR A 331 -9.75 -31.88 -3.60
C TYR A 331 -10.11 -33.35 -3.82
N LEU A 332 -10.89 -33.94 -2.92
CA LEU A 332 -11.31 -35.34 -3.04
C LEU A 332 -12.20 -35.62 -4.26
N GLU A 333 -13.08 -34.69 -4.62
CA GLU A 333 -13.84 -34.78 -5.88
C GLU A 333 -12.93 -34.66 -7.10
N ASP A 334 -11.92 -33.79 -7.05
CA ASP A 334 -10.98 -33.59 -8.13
C ASP A 334 -10.10 -34.83 -8.38
N LEU A 335 -9.75 -35.60 -7.35
CA LEU A 335 -8.97 -36.84 -7.51
C LEU A 335 -9.71 -37.97 -8.26
N LYS A 336 -11.03 -37.85 -8.50
CA LYS A 336 -11.82 -38.91 -9.17
C LYS A 336 -11.68 -38.94 -10.69
N GLU A 337 -11.22 -37.84 -11.29
CA GLU A 337 -10.96 -37.72 -12.73
C GLU A 337 -9.50 -37.31 -12.89
N THR A 338 -8.85 -37.73 -13.97
CA THR A 338 -7.45 -37.35 -14.21
C THR A 338 -7.34 -35.94 -14.77
N LEU A 339 -6.19 -35.31 -14.60
CA LEU A 339 -5.85 -34.01 -15.16
C LEU A 339 -5.97 -34.04 -16.69
N GLU A 340 -5.52 -35.13 -17.33
CA GLU A 340 -5.68 -35.33 -18.78
C GLU A 340 -7.17 -35.36 -19.21
N GLY A 341 -8.03 -36.05 -18.46
CA GLY A 341 -9.46 -36.12 -18.74
C GLY A 341 -10.15 -34.74 -18.80
N ARG A 342 -9.57 -33.75 -18.11
CA ARG A 342 -10.06 -32.37 -18.07
C ARG A 342 -9.62 -31.49 -19.21
N VAL A 343 -8.59 -31.86 -19.97
CA VAL A 343 -8.03 -30.98 -21.02
C VAL A 343 -9.09 -30.61 -22.07
N CYS A 344 -9.93 -31.57 -22.47
CA CYS A 344 -11.02 -31.32 -23.42
C CYS A 344 -12.04 -30.31 -22.92
N LYS A 345 -12.24 -30.21 -21.59
CA LYS A 345 -13.19 -29.25 -21.00
C LYS A 345 -12.72 -27.80 -21.13
N LEU A 346 -11.44 -27.55 -21.41
CA LEU A 346 -10.90 -26.21 -21.70
C LEU A 346 -11.50 -25.57 -22.96
N THR A 347 -12.18 -26.35 -23.81
CA THR A 347 -12.96 -25.83 -24.94
C THR A 347 -14.14 -24.97 -24.49
N SER A 348 -14.60 -25.12 -23.25
CA SER A 348 -15.69 -24.30 -22.70
C SER A 348 -15.24 -22.88 -22.32
N ILE A 349 -13.93 -22.63 -22.18
CA ILE A 349 -13.38 -21.35 -21.77
C ILE A 349 -12.90 -20.58 -22.99
N VAL A 350 -13.59 -19.51 -23.34
CA VAL A 350 -13.18 -18.60 -24.41
C VAL A 350 -11.90 -17.87 -23.97
N TYR A 351 -10.83 -18.00 -24.76
CA TYR A 351 -9.59 -17.24 -24.54
C TYR A 351 -9.71 -15.85 -25.18
N GLN A 352 -10.04 -15.81 -26.47
CA GLN A 352 -10.28 -14.59 -27.22
C GLN A 352 -11.09 -14.94 -28.47
N GLU A 353 -12.08 -14.12 -28.83
CA GLU A 353 -13.07 -14.41 -29.89
C GLU A 353 -12.48 -14.95 -31.21
N LYS A 354 -11.38 -14.37 -31.70
CA LYS A 354 -10.70 -14.76 -32.95
C LYS A 354 -9.63 -15.83 -32.76
N LEU A 355 -9.17 -16.05 -31.53
CA LEU A 355 -8.15 -17.05 -31.19
C LEU A 355 -8.77 -18.31 -30.56
N GLY A 356 -10.08 -18.36 -30.36
CA GLY A 356 -10.80 -19.52 -29.85
C GLY A 356 -10.69 -19.67 -28.33
N THR A 357 -10.54 -20.90 -27.90
CA THR A 357 -10.66 -21.35 -26.51
C THR A 357 -9.30 -21.49 -25.83
N ILE A 358 -9.30 -21.73 -24.52
CA ILE A 358 -8.08 -22.09 -23.79
C ILE A 358 -7.51 -23.41 -24.33
N TYR A 359 -8.35 -24.37 -24.72
CA TYR A 359 -7.88 -25.59 -25.39
C TYR A 359 -7.09 -25.26 -26.68
N ASP A 360 -7.63 -24.40 -27.54
CA ASP A 360 -6.94 -24.01 -28.79
C ASP A 360 -5.61 -23.32 -28.50
N LYS A 361 -5.54 -22.51 -27.43
CA LYS A 361 -4.28 -21.92 -26.95
C LYS A 361 -3.31 -23.01 -26.49
N THR A 362 -3.74 -23.97 -25.68
CA THR A 362 -2.93 -25.09 -25.19
C THR A 362 -2.31 -25.88 -26.34
N ILE A 363 -3.08 -26.21 -27.38
CA ILE A 363 -2.57 -26.90 -28.56
C ILE A 363 -1.53 -26.06 -29.31
N ARG A 364 -1.78 -24.76 -29.49
CA ARG A 364 -0.79 -23.86 -30.12
C ARG A 364 0.50 -23.76 -29.30
N VAL A 365 0.40 -23.65 -27.98
CA VAL A 365 1.57 -23.61 -27.07
C VAL A 365 2.37 -24.90 -27.21
N LYS A 366 1.72 -26.08 -27.23
CA LYS A 366 2.39 -27.37 -27.44
C LYS A 366 3.21 -27.41 -28.74
N GLU A 367 2.65 -26.94 -29.85
CA GLU A 367 3.34 -26.93 -31.14
C GLU A 367 4.49 -25.92 -31.18
N LEU A 368 4.30 -24.71 -30.63
CA LEU A 368 5.34 -23.69 -30.53
C LEU A 368 6.50 -24.13 -29.62
N ALA A 369 6.19 -24.69 -28.45
CA ALA A 369 7.17 -25.22 -27.52
C ALA A 369 8.00 -26.34 -28.18
N SER A 370 7.34 -27.22 -28.93
CA SER A 370 8.01 -28.27 -29.70
C SER A 370 8.94 -27.72 -30.78
N TYR A 371 8.53 -26.65 -31.47
CA TYR A 371 9.36 -25.98 -32.45
C TYR A 371 10.59 -25.33 -31.79
N ILE A 372 10.41 -24.59 -30.70
CA ILE A 372 11.49 -23.97 -29.94
C ILE A 372 12.49 -25.04 -29.50
N ALA A 373 12.02 -26.10 -28.83
CA ALA A 373 12.87 -27.16 -28.29
C ALA A 373 13.73 -27.87 -29.35
N LYS A 374 13.21 -28.06 -30.57
CA LYS A 374 13.99 -28.59 -31.69
C LYS A 374 15.10 -27.64 -32.13
N ASN A 375 14.83 -26.34 -32.18
CA ASN A 375 15.82 -25.33 -32.61
C ASN A 375 16.96 -25.15 -31.59
N ILE A 376 16.72 -25.45 -30.32
CA ILE A 376 17.75 -25.45 -29.27
C ILE A 376 18.32 -26.85 -28.97
N ASN A 377 18.03 -27.84 -29.84
CA ASN A 377 18.58 -29.20 -29.79
C ASN A 377 18.34 -29.95 -28.46
N LEU A 378 17.14 -29.83 -27.86
CA LEU A 378 16.75 -30.70 -26.75
C LEU A 378 16.66 -32.16 -27.20
N SER A 379 16.92 -33.09 -26.28
CA SER A 379 16.75 -34.52 -26.52
C SER A 379 15.28 -34.87 -26.82
N GLU A 380 15.07 -35.96 -27.56
CA GLU A 380 13.70 -36.43 -27.90
C GLU A 380 12.87 -36.72 -26.64
N GLU A 381 13.48 -37.27 -25.61
CA GLU A 381 12.83 -37.51 -24.30
C GLU A 381 12.31 -36.20 -23.70
N MET A 382 13.13 -35.15 -23.67
CA MET A 382 12.72 -33.86 -23.12
C MET A 382 11.65 -33.18 -23.97
N ILE A 383 11.69 -33.33 -25.29
CA ILE A 383 10.64 -32.83 -26.19
C ILE A 383 9.31 -33.53 -25.90
N LEU A 384 9.32 -34.84 -25.59
CA LEU A 384 8.10 -35.57 -25.20
C LEU A 384 7.55 -35.05 -23.87
N LYS A 385 8.40 -34.86 -22.86
CA LYS A 385 8.01 -34.27 -21.57
C LYS A 385 7.46 -32.85 -21.73
N LEU A 386 8.11 -32.01 -22.53
CA LEU A 386 7.65 -30.65 -22.84
C LEU A 386 6.27 -30.65 -23.51
N LYS A 387 6.04 -31.54 -24.48
CA LYS A 387 4.73 -31.68 -25.12
C LYS A 387 3.66 -32.11 -24.13
N ARG A 388 3.99 -33.02 -23.21
CA ARG A 388 3.07 -33.49 -22.17
C ARG A 388 2.73 -32.36 -21.19
N ALA A 389 3.75 -31.63 -20.72
CA ALA A 389 3.57 -30.48 -19.85
C ALA A 389 2.73 -29.38 -20.51
N ALA A 390 3.04 -29.02 -21.76
CA ALA A 390 2.29 -28.04 -22.53
C ALA A 390 0.82 -28.43 -22.71
N TYR A 391 0.53 -29.73 -22.83
CA TYR A 391 -0.84 -30.22 -22.98
C TYR A 391 -1.64 -30.15 -21.67
N LEU A 392 -0.99 -30.38 -20.53
CA LEU A 392 -1.63 -30.41 -19.21
C LEU A 392 -1.60 -29.06 -18.46
N CYS A 393 -0.77 -28.08 -18.87
CA CYS A 393 -0.47 -26.85 -18.11
C CYS A 393 -1.66 -25.97 -17.71
N LYS A 394 -2.82 -26.15 -18.36
CA LYS A 394 -4.06 -25.40 -18.08
C LYS A 394 -5.20 -26.26 -17.56
N ALA A 395 -5.02 -27.58 -17.50
CA ALA A 395 -6.10 -28.51 -17.19
C ALA A 395 -6.62 -28.37 -15.75
N ASP A 396 -5.78 -27.88 -14.84
CA ASP A 396 -6.13 -27.62 -13.45
C ASP A 396 -7.16 -26.50 -13.28
N MET A 397 -7.32 -25.61 -14.26
CA MET A 397 -8.42 -24.64 -14.31
C MET A 397 -9.82 -25.28 -14.26
N MET A 398 -9.92 -26.54 -14.68
CA MET A 398 -11.18 -27.28 -14.68
C MET A 398 -11.41 -28.07 -13.39
N THR A 399 -10.55 -27.89 -12.39
CA THR A 399 -10.67 -28.54 -11.08
C THR A 399 -11.50 -27.67 -10.15
N ASN A 400 -12.29 -28.28 -9.28
CA ASN A 400 -13.17 -27.55 -8.38
C ASN A 400 -12.36 -26.72 -7.37
N LEU A 401 -11.23 -27.26 -6.90
CA LEU A 401 -10.40 -26.56 -5.92
C LEU A 401 -9.77 -25.28 -6.50
N VAL A 402 -9.29 -25.31 -7.74
CA VAL A 402 -8.75 -24.10 -8.40
C VAL A 402 -9.86 -23.12 -8.74
N ASN A 403 -11.07 -23.59 -9.06
CA ASN A 403 -12.21 -22.69 -9.27
C ASN A 403 -12.62 -21.95 -8.00
N GLU A 404 -12.52 -22.57 -6.82
CA GLU A 404 -12.74 -21.90 -5.53
C GLU A 404 -11.54 -21.01 -5.14
N PHE A 405 -10.31 -21.47 -5.41
CA PHE A 405 -9.06 -20.79 -5.05
C PHE A 405 -8.15 -20.63 -6.27
N ASN A 406 -8.37 -19.57 -7.05
CA ASN A 406 -7.63 -19.32 -8.29
C ASN A 406 -6.12 -19.15 -8.07
N GLU A 407 -5.71 -18.77 -6.86
CA GLU A 407 -4.32 -18.63 -6.44
C GLU A 407 -3.56 -19.97 -6.46
N LEU A 408 -4.29 -21.09 -6.42
CA LEU A 408 -3.73 -22.44 -6.45
C LEU A 408 -3.46 -22.96 -7.87
N GLN A 409 -3.74 -22.16 -8.90
CA GLN A 409 -3.45 -22.51 -10.28
C GLN A 409 -1.94 -22.78 -10.49
N GLY A 410 -1.63 -23.80 -11.29
CA GLY A 410 -0.30 -24.35 -11.51
C GLY A 410 0.17 -25.26 -10.36
N VAL A 411 0.04 -24.79 -9.12
CA VAL A 411 0.44 -25.55 -7.92
C VAL A 411 -0.39 -26.82 -7.81
N MET A 412 -1.71 -26.72 -7.91
CA MET A 412 -2.57 -27.89 -7.87
C MET A 412 -2.44 -28.75 -9.11
N GLY A 413 -2.17 -28.15 -10.27
CA GLY A 413 -1.78 -28.89 -11.48
C GLY A 413 -0.62 -29.86 -11.23
N LYS A 414 0.42 -29.43 -10.53
CA LYS A 414 1.53 -30.30 -10.10
C LYS A 414 1.05 -31.44 -9.20
N TYR A 415 0.26 -31.15 -8.16
CA TYR A 415 -0.24 -32.18 -7.24
C TYR A 415 -1.10 -33.23 -7.94
N TYR A 416 -2.00 -32.80 -8.82
CA TYR A 416 -2.85 -33.70 -9.60
C TYR A 416 -2.03 -34.53 -10.61
N ALA A 417 -1.07 -33.91 -11.31
CA ALA A 417 -0.20 -34.64 -12.23
C ALA A 417 0.62 -35.73 -11.50
N LEU A 418 1.18 -35.42 -10.32
CA LEU A 418 1.90 -36.41 -9.51
C LEU A 418 0.98 -37.53 -9.03
N HIS A 419 -0.25 -37.21 -8.61
CA HIS A 419 -1.25 -38.20 -8.21
C HIS A 419 -1.61 -39.13 -9.38
N ASP A 420 -1.74 -38.58 -10.58
CA ASP A 420 -2.11 -39.31 -11.79
C ASP A 420 -0.94 -40.13 -12.39
N GLY A 421 0.26 -40.04 -11.81
CA GLY A 421 1.44 -40.80 -12.21
C GLY A 421 2.27 -40.16 -13.33
N GLU A 422 2.13 -38.86 -13.57
CA GLU A 422 2.97 -38.12 -14.52
C GLU A 422 4.43 -38.04 -14.05
N ASP A 423 5.34 -37.83 -15.01
CA ASP A 423 6.75 -37.59 -14.72
C ASP A 423 6.95 -36.34 -13.85
N LYS A 424 7.90 -36.39 -12.90
CA LYS A 424 8.16 -35.30 -11.96
C LYS A 424 8.54 -33.98 -12.65
N GLU A 425 9.29 -34.04 -13.76
CA GLU A 425 9.67 -32.86 -14.53
C GLU A 425 8.46 -32.26 -15.25
N VAL A 426 7.54 -33.11 -15.73
CA VAL A 426 6.25 -32.66 -16.30
C VAL A 426 5.43 -31.97 -15.21
N ALA A 427 5.26 -32.61 -14.05
CA ALA A 427 4.47 -32.05 -12.97
C ALA A 427 5.06 -30.74 -12.43
N GLU A 428 6.38 -30.61 -12.32
CA GLU A 428 7.02 -29.36 -11.93
C GLU A 428 6.79 -28.25 -12.95
N ALA A 429 6.88 -28.57 -14.25
CA ALA A 429 6.64 -27.62 -15.33
C ALA A 429 5.22 -27.04 -15.33
N LEU A 430 4.22 -27.80 -14.89
CA LEU A 430 2.84 -27.31 -14.72
C LEU A 430 2.76 -26.16 -13.71
N ARG A 431 3.60 -26.18 -12.67
CA ARG A 431 3.70 -25.10 -11.70
C ARG A 431 4.53 -23.94 -12.24
N THR A 432 5.71 -24.22 -12.79
CA THR A 432 6.65 -23.17 -13.22
C THR A 432 6.22 -22.44 -14.48
N TYR A 433 5.34 -23.02 -15.30
CA TYR A 433 4.69 -22.34 -16.43
C TYR A 433 4.01 -21.00 -16.06
N TYR A 434 3.56 -20.86 -14.81
CA TYR A 434 2.93 -19.63 -14.34
C TYR A 434 3.92 -18.54 -13.94
N LEU A 435 5.22 -18.85 -13.90
CA LEU A 435 6.25 -17.92 -13.50
C LEU A 435 6.82 -17.15 -14.71
N PRO A 436 7.11 -15.84 -14.57
CA PRO A 436 6.80 -14.98 -13.43
C PRO A 436 5.33 -14.55 -13.45
N ARG A 437 4.65 -14.56 -12.29
CA ARG A 437 3.23 -14.18 -12.20
C ARG A 437 3.03 -12.66 -12.26
N PHE A 438 4.03 -11.91 -11.84
CA PHE A 438 4.07 -10.45 -11.83
C PHE A 438 5.49 -9.95 -12.03
N SER A 439 5.62 -8.64 -12.28
CA SER A 439 6.93 -8.01 -12.45
C SER A 439 7.78 -8.16 -11.19
N GLY A 440 8.92 -8.85 -11.31
CA GLY A 440 9.84 -9.10 -10.20
C GLY A 440 9.62 -10.44 -9.48
N ASP A 441 8.67 -11.27 -9.93
CA ASP A 441 8.52 -12.65 -9.44
C ASP A 441 9.71 -13.52 -9.90
N SER A 442 9.84 -14.69 -9.27
CA SER A 442 10.84 -15.69 -9.64
C SER A 442 10.64 -16.17 -11.07
N LEU A 443 11.73 -16.49 -11.76
CA LEU A 443 11.70 -17.08 -13.11
C LEU A 443 11.72 -18.62 -13.02
N PRO A 444 11.18 -19.33 -14.03
CA PRO A 444 11.32 -20.77 -14.14
C PRO A 444 12.79 -21.18 -14.14
N THR A 445 13.14 -22.18 -13.32
CA THR A 445 14.51 -22.71 -13.24
C THR A 445 14.68 -24.00 -14.02
N ASP A 446 13.59 -24.71 -14.31
CA ASP A 446 13.59 -25.90 -15.15
C ASP A 446 13.44 -25.53 -16.63
N ILE A 447 14.11 -26.30 -17.51
CA ILE A 447 14.15 -26.00 -18.94
C ILE A 447 12.78 -26.10 -19.61
N ILE A 448 11.89 -26.95 -19.08
CA ILE A 448 10.55 -27.15 -19.64
C ILE A 448 9.71 -25.90 -19.39
N GLY A 449 9.64 -25.44 -18.14
CA GLY A 449 8.97 -24.21 -17.74
C GLY A 449 9.58 -22.94 -18.31
N GLN A 450 10.87 -22.94 -18.68
CA GLN A 450 11.48 -21.80 -19.40
C GLN A 450 11.05 -21.70 -20.86
N ILE A 451 10.73 -22.83 -21.50
CA ILE A 451 10.29 -22.86 -22.90
C ILE A 451 8.79 -22.56 -23.02
N LEU A 452 7.99 -22.99 -22.04
CA LEU A 452 6.55 -22.75 -21.97
C LEU A 452 6.24 -21.33 -21.48
#